data_AF-A0A8T7A7U1-F1
#
_entry.id   AF-A0A8T7A7U1-F1
#
_cell.length_a   1.000
_cell.length_b   1.000
_cell.length_c   1.000
_cell.angle_alpha   90.00
_cell.angle_beta   90.00
_cell.angle_gamma   90.00
#
_symmetry.space_group_name_H-M   'P 1'
#
loop_
_entity.id
_entity.type
_entity.pdbx_description
1 polymer ?
#
loop_
_entity_poly.entity_id
_entity_poly.type
_entity_poly.pdbx_seq_one_letter_code
_entity_poly.pdbx_strand_id
1 'polypeptide(L)'
;MRLVVKNITKSLKFATSKTLEDPIIAPGRYRHYKGNDYQVIGTATHSESNEIVVVYKPLYNDSGLWVRPIDMFRENVEVEGEQIPRFRLIK
;
A
#
# COMPACT_ATOMS: atom_id res chain seq x y z
N MET A 1 -35.25 -28.90 23.94
CA MET A 1 -34.97 -27.66 24.69
C MET A 1 -34.11 -26.76 23.80
N ARG A 2 -34.68 -25.69 23.24
CA ARG A 2 -34.00 -24.71 22.37
C ARG A 2 -33.29 -23.68 23.26
N LEU A 3 -32.06 -23.31 22.94
CA LEU A 3 -31.62 -21.92 23.10
C LEU A 3 -30.97 -21.46 21.78
N VAL A 4 -31.69 -20.58 21.11
CA VAL A 4 -31.17 -19.68 20.08
C VAL A 4 -30.94 -18.34 20.77
N VAL A 5 -29.70 -17.84 20.72
CA VAL A 5 -29.34 -16.45 21.04
C VAL A 5 -28.33 -16.05 19.97
N LYS A 6 -28.80 -15.52 18.84
CA LYS A 6 -29.10 -14.10 18.57
C LYS A 6 -27.83 -13.28 18.36
N ASN A 7 -27.62 -12.93 17.08
CA ASN A 7 -26.89 -11.78 16.54
C ASN A 7 -26.27 -10.83 17.57
N ILE A 8 -24.96 -10.65 17.46
CA ILE A 8 -24.31 -9.40 17.86
C ILE A 8 -23.82 -8.70 16.59
N THR A 9 -24.77 -8.29 15.76
CA THR A 9 -24.59 -7.14 14.88
C THR A 9 -24.43 -5.91 15.77
N LYS A 10 -23.18 -5.50 16.04
CA LYS A 10 -22.90 -4.18 16.59
C LYS A 10 -22.08 -3.38 15.58
N SER A 11 -22.83 -2.84 14.63
CA SER A 11 -22.59 -1.57 13.95
C SER A 11 -21.48 -0.71 14.57
N LEU A 12 -20.31 -0.67 13.95
CA LEU A 12 -19.54 0.57 13.90
C LEU A 12 -19.87 1.26 12.58
N LYS A 13 -20.69 2.29 12.69
CA LYS A 13 -20.86 3.31 11.65
C LYS A 13 -19.59 4.15 11.64
N PHE A 14 -18.58 3.74 10.87
CA PHE A 14 -17.59 4.71 10.39
C PHE A 14 -18.15 5.34 9.12
N ALA A 15 -18.21 6.67 9.14
CA ALA A 15 -18.82 7.49 8.12
C ALA A 15 -18.26 7.17 6.72
N THR A 16 -19.18 7.05 5.75
CA THR A 16 -18.98 7.18 4.30
C THR A 16 -18.08 8.39 3.97
N SER A 17 -17.02 8.33 3.17
CA SER A 17 -17.02 8.02 1.74
C SER A 17 -15.57 8.07 1.19
N LYS A 18 -14.92 6.91 1.10
CA LYS A 18 -13.81 6.68 0.18
C LYS A 18 -13.83 5.17 -0.01
N THR A 19 -14.07 4.72 -1.23
CA THR A 19 -14.03 3.30 -1.58
C THR A 19 -12.78 2.72 -0.93
N LEU A 20 -12.91 1.66 -0.12
CA LEU A 20 -11.79 0.97 0.50
C LEU A 20 -10.98 0.34 -0.64
N GLU A 21 -10.16 1.13 -1.30
CA GLU A 21 -9.08 0.59 -2.11
C GLU A 21 -8.24 -0.23 -1.14
N ASP A 22 -8.16 -1.54 -1.39
CA ASP A 22 -7.43 -2.45 -0.53
C ASP A 22 -6.09 -1.81 -0.16
N PRO A 23 -5.74 -1.68 1.13
CA PRO A 23 -4.50 -1.03 1.59
C PRO A 23 -3.27 -1.91 1.31
N ILE A 24 -3.38 -2.76 0.29
CA ILE A 24 -2.44 -3.80 -0.05
C ILE A 24 -1.82 -3.42 -1.39
N ILE A 25 -0.51 -3.24 -1.37
CA ILE A 25 0.32 -3.24 -2.57
C ILE A 25 0.72 -4.69 -2.80
N ALA A 26 0.51 -5.18 -4.02
CA ALA A 26 0.95 -6.51 -4.39
C ALA A 26 2.47 -6.64 -4.16
N PRO A 27 2.94 -7.66 -3.43
CA PRO A 27 4.35 -7.99 -3.41
C PRO A 27 4.83 -8.30 -4.83
N GLY A 28 6.04 -7.86 -5.17
CA GLY A 28 6.52 -8.02 -6.54
C GLY A 28 7.62 -7.05 -6.89
N ARG A 29 8.05 -7.08 -8.15
CA ARG A 29 9.10 -6.20 -8.64
C ARG A 29 8.49 -4.93 -9.21
N TYR A 30 8.96 -3.79 -8.72
CA TYR A 30 8.49 -2.47 -9.14
C TYR A 30 9.63 -1.66 -9.74
N ARG A 31 9.34 -0.92 -10.81
CA ARG A 31 10.23 0.07 -11.41
C ARG A 31 9.83 1.46 -10.94
N HIS A 32 10.77 2.19 -10.35
CA HIS A 32 10.57 3.61 -10.10
C HIS A 32 10.71 4.40 -11.40
N TYR A 33 9.98 5.50 -11.54
CA TYR A 33 10.02 6.34 -12.75
C TYR A 33 11.45 6.81 -13.13
N LYS A 34 12.36 6.91 -12.15
CA LYS A 34 13.78 7.24 -12.37
C LYS A 34 14.65 6.07 -12.87
N GLY A 35 14.07 4.92 -13.19
CA GLY A 35 14.76 3.80 -13.81
C GLY A 35 15.24 2.69 -12.89
N ASN A 36 15.30 2.91 -11.57
CA ASN A 36 15.74 1.88 -10.61
C ASN A 36 14.65 0.85 -10.30
N ASP A 37 15.08 -0.39 -10.08
CA ASP A 37 14.22 -1.51 -9.69
C ASP A 37 14.22 -1.73 -8.17
N TYR A 38 13.05 -2.14 -7.68
CA TYR A 38 12.77 -2.39 -6.27
C TYR A 38 11.96 -3.68 -6.12
N GLN A 39 12.15 -4.36 -5.00
CA GLN A 39 11.31 -5.48 -4.58
C GLN A 39 10.38 -5.00 -3.48
N VAL A 40 9.07 -5.00 -3.74
CA VAL A 40 8.05 -4.81 -2.71
C VAL A 40 7.86 -6.13 -1.97
N ILE A 41 7.89 -6.04 -0.64
CA ILE A 41 7.66 -7.16 0.27
C ILE A 41 6.18 -7.20 0.65
N GLY A 42 5.56 -6.04 0.86
CA GLY A 42 4.14 -5.90 1.15
C GLY A 42 3.82 -4.55 1.77
N THR A 43 2.63 -4.45 2.37
CA THR A 43 2.23 -3.29 3.18
C THR A 43 2.27 -3.61 4.67
N ALA A 44 2.46 -2.57 5.48
CA ALA A 44 2.47 -2.65 6.93
C ALA A 44 1.75 -1.43 7.52
N THR A 45 1.34 -1.54 8.78
CA THR A 45 0.81 -0.42 9.55
C THR A 45 1.93 0.19 10.39
N HIS A 46 2.14 1.49 10.26
CA HIS A 46 3.04 2.23 11.13
C HIS A 46 2.41 2.36 12.53
N SER A 47 3.03 1.80 13.56
CA SER A 47 2.41 1.61 14.88
C SER A 47 2.03 2.91 15.59
N GLU A 48 2.78 3.98 15.36
CA GLU A 48 2.67 5.24 16.07
C GLU A 48 1.62 6.16 15.42
N SER A 49 1.54 6.14 14.08
CA SER A 49 0.60 6.98 13.33
C SER A 49 -0.64 6.22 12.83
N ASN A 50 -0.63 4.90 12.86
CA ASN A 50 -1.61 4.01 12.21
C ASN A 50 -1.73 4.21 10.69
N GLU A 51 -0.73 4.82 10.06
CA GLU A 51 -0.69 5.01 8.60
C GLU A 51 -0.24 3.71 7.91
N ILE A 52 -0.78 3.48 6.71
CA ILE A 52 -0.35 2.36 5.88
C ILE A 52 0.92 2.74 5.11
N VAL A 53 1.92 1.89 5.21
CA VAL A 53 3.21 2.03 4.53
C VAL A 53 3.49 0.84 3.63
N VAL A 54 4.33 1.05 2.61
CA VAL A 54 4.87 0.02 1.74
C VAL A 54 6.27 -0.32 2.22
N VAL A 55 6.53 -1.60 2.46
CA VAL A 55 7.84 -2.14 2.80
C VAL A 55 8.47 -2.71 1.53
N TYR A 56 9.64 -2.19 1.17
CA TYR A 56 10.32 -2.57 -0.08
C TYR A 56 11.84 -2.43 0.06
N LYS A 57 12.60 -2.99 -0.88
CA LYS A 57 14.06 -2.81 -0.93
C LYS A 57 14.55 -2.46 -2.33
N PRO A 58 15.60 -1.64 -2.45
CA PRO A 58 16.35 -1.49 -3.68
C PRO A 58 16.85 -2.84 -4.21
N LEU A 59 16.82 -3.05 -5.52
CA LEU A 59 17.50 -4.16 -6.18
C LEU A 59 18.89 -3.74 -6.71
N TYR A 60 19.46 -2.70 -6.11
CA TYR A 60 20.77 -2.13 -6.42
C TYR A 60 21.50 -1.78 -5.11
N ASN A 61 22.83 -1.68 -5.17
CA ASN A 61 23.71 -1.17 -4.10
C ASN A 61 23.53 -1.81 -2.71
N ASP A 62 23.23 -3.12 -2.63
CA ASP A 62 23.06 -3.89 -1.38
C ASP A 62 22.48 -3.08 -0.20
N SER A 63 21.32 -2.47 -0.45
CA SER A 63 20.68 -1.58 0.51
C SER A 63 19.56 -2.31 1.26
N GLY A 64 19.40 -1.97 2.55
CA GLY A 64 18.40 -2.58 3.43
C GLY A 64 16.94 -2.27 3.07
N LEU A 65 16.02 -2.63 3.97
CA LEU A 65 14.58 -2.38 3.81
C LEU A 65 14.24 -0.91 4.00
N TRP A 66 13.38 -0.39 3.14
CA TRP A 66 12.85 0.97 3.18
C TRP A 66 11.33 0.92 3.42
N VAL A 67 10.81 2.00 4.00
CA VAL A 67 9.39 2.22 4.22
C VAL A 67 8.96 3.53 3.57
N ARG A 68 7.75 3.57 3.00
CA ARG A 68 7.17 4.78 2.42
C ARG A 68 5.66 4.79 2.61
N PRO A 69 5.01 5.94 2.90
CA PRO A 69 3.54 6.02 2.93
C PRO A 69 2.90 5.49 1.64
N ILE A 70 1.79 4.77 1.77
CA ILE A 70 1.11 4.13 0.63
C ILE A 70 0.65 5.15 -0.43
N ASP A 71 0.15 6.30 0.00
CA ASP A 71 -0.32 7.36 -0.89
C ASP A 71 0.82 7.89 -1.76
N MET A 72 1.99 8.11 -1.15
CA MET A 72 3.20 8.52 -1.87
C MET A 72 3.79 7.43 -2.77
N PHE A 73 3.46 6.16 -2.53
CA PHE A 73 3.91 5.05 -3.37
C PHE A 73 3.02 4.89 -4.60
N ARG A 74 1.69 5.05 -4.44
CA ARG A 74 0.68 4.97 -5.51
C ARG A 74 0.58 6.22 -6.37
N GLU A 75 1.18 7.31 -5.92
CA GLU A 75 1.14 8.61 -6.59
C GLU A 75 1.60 8.52 -8.06
N ASN A 76 0.92 9.28 -8.92
CA ASN A 76 1.44 9.60 -10.25
C ASN A 76 2.34 10.83 -10.18
N VAL A 77 3.38 10.86 -11.01
CA VAL A 77 4.29 11.98 -11.17
C VAL A 77 4.24 12.49 -12.60
N GLU A 78 4.44 13.79 -12.77
CA GLU A 78 4.57 14.40 -14.09
C GLU A 78 6.00 14.21 -14.60
N VAL A 79 6.16 13.55 -15.75
CA VAL A 79 7.43 13.37 -16.44
C VAL A 79 7.20 13.71 -17.90
N GLU A 80 7.91 14.72 -18.42
CA GLU A 80 7.79 15.17 -19.82
C GLU A 80 6.34 15.55 -20.23
N GLY A 81 5.56 16.10 -19.28
CA GLY A 81 4.16 16.46 -19.50
C GLY A 81 3.17 15.28 -19.42
N GLU A 82 3.64 14.08 -19.12
CA GLU A 82 2.81 12.89 -18.94
C GLU A 82 2.72 12.49 -17.46
N GLN A 83 1.50 12.15 -17.01
CA GLN A 83 1.27 11.60 -15.67
C GLN A 83 1.54 10.09 -15.68
N ILE A 84 2.62 9.67 -15.02
CA ILE A 84 3.01 8.26 -14.92
C ILE A 84 3.07 7.77 -13.47
N PRO A 85 2.82 6.47 -13.20
CA PRO A 85 2.97 5.93 -11.85
C PRO A 85 4.39 6.12 -11.32
N ARG A 86 4.52 6.63 -10.10
CA ARG A 86 5.83 6.76 -9.43
C ARG A 86 6.54 5.41 -9.34
N PHE A 87 5.78 4.36 -9.03
CA PHE A 87 6.22 2.96 -9.04
C PHE A 87 5.27 2.13 -9.89
N ARG A 88 5.82 1.43 -10.90
CA ARG A 88 5.07 0.54 -11.78
C ARG A 88 5.45 -0.92 -11.50
N LEU A 89 4.46 -1.78 -11.29
CA LEU A 89 4.68 -3.23 -11.21
C LEU A 89 5.15 -3.74 -12.59
N ILE A 90 6.25 -4.52 -12.64
CA ILE A 90 6.84 -4.99 -13.91
C ILE A 90 6.80 -6.51 -14.11
N LYS A 91 6.57 -7.29 -13.05
CA LYS A 91 6.42 -8.75 -13.10
C LYS A 91 5.57 -9.23 -11.93
#